data_AF-A0A7L4N273-F1
#
_entry.id   AF-A0A7L4N273-F1
#
_cell.length_a   1.000
_cell.length_b   1.000
_cell.length_c   1.000
_cell.angle_alpha   90.00
_cell.angle_beta   90.00
_cell.angle_gamma   90.00
#
_symmetry.space_group_name_H-M   'P 1'
#
loop_
_entity.id
_entity.type
_entity.pdbx_description
1 polymer ?
#
loop_
_entity_poly.entity_id
_entity_poly.type
_entity_poly.pdbx_seq_one_letter_code
_entity_poly.pdbx_strand_id
1 'polypeptide(L)'
;QMFKMLAKAYANAHPVISDRSELRCGGNFVKRGGIINGAEWYSFTGGMADFNYLHTNCFEVTVEVGCEKFPLEEELFTIWHENRDALLSYMEMVHRGIKGIVSDKFGNPIKNARISVRGIRHDVTTGN
;
A
#
# COMPACT_ATOMS: atom_id res chain seq x y z
N GLN A 1 -8.33 7.05 -5.04
CA GLN A 1 -8.81 7.15 -3.64
C GLN A 1 -8.40 5.92 -2.83
N MET A 2 -8.59 4.69 -3.34
CA MET A 2 -8.18 3.45 -2.65
C MET A 2 -6.68 3.42 -2.24
N PHE A 3 -5.74 3.70 -3.15
CA PHE A 3 -4.30 3.73 -2.77
C PHE A 3 -3.97 4.76 -1.69
N LYS A 4 -4.67 5.90 -1.64
CA LYS A 4 -4.53 6.88 -0.55
C LYS A 4 -5.00 6.31 0.78
N MET A 5 -6.04 5.48 0.78
CA MET A 5 -6.53 4.81 1.99
C MET A 5 -5.53 3.75 2.47
N LEU A 6 -4.97 2.93 1.58
CA LEU A 6 -3.93 1.95 1.91
C LEU A 6 -2.68 2.62 2.48
N ALA A 7 -2.14 3.64 1.79
CA ALA A 7 -0.96 4.36 2.25
C ALA A 7 -1.20 5.06 3.61
N LYS A 8 -2.39 5.65 3.81
CA LYS A 8 -2.76 6.27 5.09
C LYS A 8 -2.92 5.27 6.23
N ALA A 9 -3.30 4.03 5.97
CA ALA A 9 -3.41 3.01 7.02
C ALA A 9 -2.06 2.77 7.70
N TYR A 10 -0.99 2.74 6.91
CA TYR A 10 0.38 2.67 7.42
C TYR A 10 0.82 4.03 8.00
N ALA A 11 0.74 5.11 7.22
CA ALA A 11 1.29 6.42 7.59
C ALA A 11 0.68 6.99 8.88
N ASN A 12 -0.63 6.81 9.10
CA ASN A 12 -1.29 7.31 10.30
C ASN A 12 -0.97 6.49 11.56
N ALA A 13 -0.57 5.23 11.41
CA ALA A 13 -0.24 4.34 12.51
C ALA A 13 1.27 4.40 12.88
N HIS A 14 2.11 4.92 12.00
CA HIS A 14 3.53 5.12 12.26
C HIS A 14 3.75 6.45 13.02
N PRO A 15 4.36 6.46 14.22
CA PRO A 15 4.46 7.64 15.08
C PRO A 15 5.27 8.76 14.42
N VAL A 16 6.41 8.44 13.81
CA VAL A 16 7.22 9.44 13.10
C VAL A 16 6.53 9.94 11.83
N ILE A 17 6.02 9.09 10.93
CA ILE A 17 5.39 9.55 9.68
C ILE A 17 4.14 10.39 9.93
N SER A 18 3.34 10.05 10.95
CA SER A 18 2.12 10.78 11.31
C SER A 18 2.37 12.12 12.04
N ASP A 19 3.59 12.34 12.54
CA ASP A 19 3.94 13.57 13.25
C ASP A 19 3.79 14.84 12.38
N ARG A 20 3.51 15.97 13.01
CA ARG A 20 3.25 17.25 12.31
C ARG A 20 4.49 18.12 12.12
N SER A 21 5.66 17.68 12.57
CA SER A 21 6.91 18.41 12.35
C SER A 21 7.25 18.45 10.86
N GLU A 22 7.47 19.66 10.35
CA GLU A 22 7.97 19.89 8.99
C GLU A 22 9.49 19.63 8.87
N LEU A 23 10.20 19.43 9.99
CA LEU A 23 11.61 19.05 9.98
C LEU A 23 11.72 17.55 9.63
N ARG A 24 11.82 17.28 8.33
CA ARG A 24 11.93 15.93 7.76
C ARG A 24 13.16 15.83 6.89
N CYS A 25 13.81 14.68 6.94
CA CYS A 25 14.80 14.28 5.95
C CYS A 25 14.10 13.68 4.71
N GLY A 26 14.74 13.78 3.54
CA GLY A 26 14.12 13.37 2.29
C GLY A 26 12.95 14.28 1.89
N GLY A 27 11.78 13.70 1.62
CA GLY A 27 10.58 14.43 1.20
C GLY A 27 9.70 14.89 2.36
N ASN A 28 9.27 16.15 2.36
CA ASN A 28 8.29 16.67 3.32
C ASN A 28 6.86 16.52 2.80
N PHE A 29 6.14 15.52 3.32
CA PHE A 29 4.76 15.20 2.95
C PHE A 29 3.74 15.46 4.06
N VAL A 30 4.10 16.24 5.08
CA VAL A 30 3.25 16.51 6.26
C VAL A 30 1.89 17.09 5.85
N LYS A 31 1.88 18.05 4.92
CA LYS A 31 0.65 18.67 4.39
C LYS A 31 -0.27 17.68 3.65
N ARG A 32 0.24 16.50 3.31
CA ARG A 32 -0.50 15.42 2.63
C ARG A 32 -0.83 14.25 3.57
N GLY A 33 -0.47 14.37 4.86
CA GLY A 33 -0.64 13.33 5.86
C GLY A 33 0.36 12.18 5.72
N GLY A 34 1.62 12.50 5.41
CA GLY A 34 2.70 11.51 5.35
C GLY A 34 2.68 10.61 4.10
N ILE A 35 1.92 10.96 3.06
CA ILE A 35 1.82 10.20 1.81
C ILE A 35 2.06 11.07 0.58
N ILE A 36 2.58 10.46 -0.48
CA ILE A 36 2.82 11.11 -1.77
C ILE A 36 2.48 10.16 -2.92
N ASN A 37 2.11 10.71 -4.08
CA ASN A 37 2.08 9.92 -5.31
C ASN A 37 3.51 9.77 -5.83
N GLY A 38 3.94 8.55 -6.19
CA GLY A 38 5.32 8.28 -6.61
C GLY A 38 5.81 9.21 -7.71
N ALA A 39 5.07 9.30 -8.81
CA ALA A 39 5.43 10.16 -9.95
C ALA A 39 5.45 11.67 -9.62
N GLU A 40 4.68 12.09 -8.61
CA GLU A 40 4.69 13.48 -8.13
C GLU A 40 5.89 13.79 -7.24
N TRP A 41 6.44 12.80 -6.53
CA TRP A 41 7.70 12.96 -5.79
C TRP A 41 8.88 12.98 -6.75
N TYR A 42 9.03 11.91 -7.54
CA TYR A 42 9.92 11.84 -8.69
C TYR A 42 9.46 10.73 -9.63
N SER A 43 9.50 10.99 -10.93
CA SER A 43 9.07 10.00 -11.92
C SER A 43 10.18 8.99 -12.20
N PHE A 44 9.87 7.69 -12.09
CA PHE A 44 10.73 6.61 -12.52
C PHE A 44 9.91 5.50 -13.18
N THR A 45 10.45 4.87 -14.22
CA THR A 45 9.78 3.81 -14.97
C THR A 45 10.31 2.44 -14.57
N GLY A 46 9.47 1.41 -14.61
CA GLY A 46 9.86 0.04 -14.30
C GLY A 46 9.85 -0.31 -12.81
N GLY A 47 9.10 0.44 -12.01
CA GLY A 47 8.92 0.14 -10.58
C GLY A 47 8.06 -1.08 -10.32
N MET A 48 8.40 -1.83 -9.27
CA MET A 48 7.68 -3.03 -8.84
C MET A 48 6.21 -2.73 -8.47
N ALA A 49 5.93 -1.61 -7.83
CA ALA A 49 4.59 -1.25 -7.41
C ALA A 49 3.62 -1.08 -8.58
N ASP A 50 4.06 -0.39 -9.64
CA ASP A 50 3.27 -0.22 -10.86
C ASP A 50 3.13 -1.56 -11.61
N PHE A 51 4.19 -2.37 -11.66
CA PHE A 51 4.13 -3.69 -12.27
C PHE A 51 3.08 -4.59 -11.60
N ASN A 52 3.07 -4.65 -10.27
CA ASN A 52 2.10 -5.43 -9.51
C ASN A 52 0.66 -5.01 -9.84
N TYR A 53 0.39 -3.70 -9.88
CA TYR A 53 -0.94 -3.18 -10.20
C TYR A 53 -1.35 -3.44 -11.66
N LEU A 54 -0.42 -3.37 -12.61
CA LEU A 54 -0.74 -3.49 -14.04
C LEU A 54 -0.82 -4.94 -14.54
N HIS A 55 -0.11 -5.86 -13.88
CA HIS A 55 0.06 -7.23 -14.37
C HIS A 55 -0.50 -8.31 -13.42
N THR A 56 -1.03 -7.93 -12.26
CA THR A 56 -1.59 -8.87 -11.29
C THR A 56 -2.84 -8.29 -10.60
N ASN A 57 -3.44 -9.04 -9.67
CA ASN A 57 -4.50 -8.54 -8.78
C ASN A 57 -3.95 -7.81 -7.53
N CYS A 58 -2.63 -7.76 -7.35
CA CYS A 58 -1.97 -7.24 -6.16
C CYS A 58 -1.87 -5.71 -6.20
N PHE A 59 -2.31 -5.04 -5.13
CA PHE A 59 -2.17 -3.60 -4.98
C PHE A 59 -1.02 -3.32 -4.02
N GLU A 60 0.07 -2.81 -4.56
CA GLU A 60 1.29 -2.54 -3.82
C GLU A 60 1.46 -1.04 -3.53
N VAL A 61 2.05 -0.71 -2.38
CA VAL A 61 2.57 0.62 -2.06
C VAL A 61 4.03 0.50 -1.66
N THR A 62 4.83 1.51 -2.01
CA THR A 62 6.21 1.64 -1.51
C THR A 62 6.21 2.41 -0.20
N VAL A 63 6.95 1.91 0.79
CA VAL A 63 7.10 2.54 2.10
C VAL A 63 8.57 2.88 2.32
N GLU A 64 8.85 4.17 2.48
CA GLU A 64 10.16 4.67 2.89
C GLU A 64 10.19 4.71 4.43
N VAL A 65 10.85 3.72 5.05
CA VAL A 65 10.80 3.47 6.51
C VAL A 65 11.73 4.36 7.34
N GLY A 66 12.63 5.09 6.70
CA GLY A 66 13.61 5.94 7.37
C GLY A 66 14.52 6.65 6.38
N CYS A 67 15.32 7.60 6.88
CA CYS A 67 16.23 8.39 6.05
C CYS A 67 17.63 7.79 5.98
N GLU A 68 18.08 7.18 7.08
CA GLU A 68 19.32 6.42 7.09
C GLU A 68 19.07 5.08 6.40
N LYS A 69 19.80 4.82 5.32
CA LYS A 69 19.62 3.60 4.51
C LYS A 69 20.19 2.38 5.22
N PHE A 70 21.20 2.59 6.05
CA PHE A 70 21.89 1.54 6.78
C PHE A 70 22.09 1.98 8.24
N PRO A 71 21.02 1.95 9.07
CA PRO A 71 21.10 2.41 10.44
C PRO A 71 22.02 1.53 11.29
N LEU A 72 22.46 2.08 12.42
CA LEU A 72 23.27 1.32 13.37
C LEU A 72 22.42 0.24 14.05
N GLU A 73 23.07 -0.82 14.56
CA GLU A 73 22.39 -1.96 15.17
C GLU A 73 21.53 -1.52 16.38
N GLU A 74 22.02 -0.57 17.16
CA GLU A 74 21.32 0.00 18.31
C GLU A 74 20.01 0.71 17.97
N GLU A 75 19.82 1.15 16.71
CA GLU A 75 18.62 1.84 16.25
C GLU A 75 17.51 0.87 15.82
N LEU A 76 17.86 -0.39 15.50
CA LEU A 76 16.94 -1.37 14.94
C LEU A 76 15.74 -1.66 15.85
N PHE A 77 15.94 -1.68 17.17
CA PHE A 77 14.86 -1.91 18.13
C PHE A 77 13.83 -0.78 18.09
N THR A 78 14.28 0.47 18.02
CA THR A 78 13.41 1.64 17.92
C THR A 78 12.65 1.64 16.59
N ILE A 79 13.34 1.41 15.48
CA ILE A 79 12.73 1.34 14.14
C ILE A 79 11.64 0.27 14.11
N TRP A 80 11.93 -0.95 14.62
CA TRP A 80 10.92 -1.99 14.75
C TRP A 80 9.71 -1.53 15.56
N HIS A 81 9.94 -0.92 16.72
CA HIS A 81 8.86 -0.50 17.60
C HIS A 81 7.95 0.55 16.94
N GLU A 82 8.52 1.50 16.21
CA GLU A 82 7.78 2.51 15.45
C GLU A 82 6.99 1.92 14.27
N ASN A 83 7.52 0.86 13.64
CA ASN A 83 6.93 0.26 12.45
C ASN A 83 5.87 -0.82 12.76
N ARG A 84 5.96 -1.48 13.92
CA ARG A 84 5.15 -2.66 14.26
C ARG A 84 3.65 -2.43 14.04
N ASP A 85 3.11 -1.39 14.65
CA ASP A 85 1.66 -1.15 14.63
C ASP A 85 1.20 -0.64 13.24
N ALA A 86 2.09 0.06 12.51
CA ALA A 86 1.84 0.48 11.14
C ALA A 86 1.81 -0.70 10.15
N LEU A 87 2.72 -1.67 10.31
CA LEU A 87 2.73 -2.91 9.52
C LEU A 87 1.46 -3.73 9.77
N LEU A 88 1.06 -3.90 11.03
CA LEU A 88 -0.19 -4.58 11.39
C LEU A 88 -1.40 -3.87 10.78
N SER A 89 -1.51 -2.55 10.96
CA SER A 89 -2.60 -1.73 10.40
C SER A 89 -2.68 -1.82 8.88
N TYR A 90 -1.54 -1.88 8.19
CA TYR A 90 -1.49 -2.06 6.75
C TYR A 90 -1.95 -3.46 6.32
N MET A 91 -1.50 -4.52 7.00
CA MET A 91 -1.91 -5.90 6.69
C MET A 91 -3.42 -6.11 6.86
N GLU A 92 -4.02 -5.52 7.88
CA GLU A 92 -5.47 -5.58 8.12
C GLU A 92 -6.30 -5.02 6.94
N MET A 93 -5.72 -4.12 6.14
CA MET A 93 -6.42 -3.54 4.98
C MET A 93 -6.78 -4.56 3.92
N VAL A 94 -6.10 -5.72 3.85
CA VAL A 94 -6.43 -6.82 2.92
C VAL A 94 -7.83 -7.38 3.15
N HIS A 95 -8.40 -7.17 4.34
CA HIS A 95 -9.74 -7.65 4.71
C HIS A 95 -10.84 -6.64 4.43
N ARG A 96 -10.54 -5.48 3.85
CA ARG A 96 -11.54 -4.46 3.47
C ARG A 96 -11.94 -4.61 2.00
N GLY A 97 -13.20 -4.29 1.71
CA GLY A 97 -13.76 -4.33 0.36
C GLY A 97 -14.70 -5.51 0.16
N ILE A 98 -14.67 -6.10 -1.04
CA ILE A 98 -15.53 -7.22 -1.42
C ILE A 98 -14.69 -8.46 -1.69
N LYS A 99 -15.21 -9.62 -1.32
CA LYS A 99 -14.63 -10.93 -1.65
C LYS A 99 -15.75 -11.95 -1.84
N GLY A 100 -15.53 -12.97 -2.66
CA GLY A 100 -16.54 -13.99 -2.96
C GLY A 100 -16.03 -15.02 -3.96
N ILE A 101 -16.94 -15.87 -4.42
CA ILE A 101 -16.70 -16.92 -5.41
C ILE A 101 -17.55 -16.63 -6.64
N VAL A 102 -16.98 -16.83 -7.83
CA VAL A 102 -17.74 -16.83 -9.10
C VAL A 102 -18.00 -18.28 -9.47
N SER A 103 -19.27 -18.66 -9.63
CA SER A 103 -19.68 -20.03 -9.95
C SER A 103 -20.55 -20.11 -11.19
N ASP A 104 -20.53 -21.26 -11.87
CA ASP A 104 -21.49 -21.58 -12.93
C ASP A 104 -22.88 -21.92 -12.37
N LYS A 105 -23.84 -22.21 -13.26
CA LYS A 105 -25.22 -22.58 -12.89
C LYS A 105 -25.33 -23.89 -12.08
N PHE A 106 -24.25 -24.67 -11.99
CA PHE A 106 -24.16 -25.93 -11.25
C PHE A 106 -23.38 -25.77 -9.93
N GLY A 107 -22.89 -24.57 -9.62
CA GLY A 107 -22.12 -24.28 -8.41
C GLY A 107 -20.62 -24.49 -8.54
N ASN A 108 -20.09 -24.87 -9.71
CA ASN A 108 -18.66 -25.07 -9.90
C ASN A 108 -17.92 -23.72 -9.97
N PRO A 109 -16.77 -23.56 -9.28
CA PRO A 109 -16.02 -22.31 -9.32
C PRO A 109 -15.41 -22.06 -10.70
N ILE A 110 -15.51 -20.81 -11.16
CA ILE A 110 -14.96 -20.35 -12.44
C ILE A 110 -13.63 -19.65 -12.18
N LYS A 111 -12.56 -20.20 -12.77
CA LYS A 111 -11.21 -19.61 -12.76
C LYS A 111 -11.09 -18.51 -13.80
N ASN A 112 -10.25 -17.50 -13.54
CA ASN A 112 -10.00 -16.38 -14.45
C ASN A 112 -11.25 -15.58 -14.87
N ALA A 113 -12.32 -15.62 -14.07
CA ALA A 113 -13.46 -14.75 -14.28
C ALA A 113 -13.04 -13.30 -13.98
N ARG A 114 -13.49 -12.35 -14.81
CA ARG A 114 -13.20 -10.92 -14.66
C ARG A 114 -14.28 -10.25 -13.80
N ILE A 115 -13.86 -9.57 -12.74
CA ILE A 115 -14.71 -8.77 -11.86
C ILE A 115 -14.46 -7.30 -12.16
N SER A 116 -15.50 -6.61 -12.65
CA SER A 116 -15.47 -5.18 -12.96
C SER A 116 -16.34 -4.38 -12.02
N VAL A 117 -15.81 -3.25 -11.53
CA VAL A 117 -16.56 -2.31 -10.68
C VAL A 117 -16.89 -1.06 -11.50
N ARG A 118 -18.18 -0.74 -11.62
CA ARG A 118 -18.64 0.43 -12.38
C ARG A 118 -17.94 1.71 -11.88
N GLY A 119 -17.30 2.44 -12.80
CA GLY A 119 -16.57 3.68 -12.50
C GLY A 119 -15.10 3.49 -12.14
N ILE A 120 -14.63 2.24 -12.01
CA ILE A 120 -13.21 1.92 -11.79
C ILE A 120 -12.68 1.19 -13.03
N ARG A 121 -11.71 1.79 -13.72
CA ARG A 121 -11.08 1.21 -14.93
C ARG A 121 -9.91 0.29 -14.58
N HIS A 122 -10.15 -0.65 -13.69
CA HIS A 122 -9.19 -1.67 -13.31
C HIS A 122 -9.98 -2.86 -12.77
N ASP A 123 -9.80 -4.02 -13.40
CA ASP A 123 -10.54 -5.23 -13.09
C ASP A 123 -9.63 -6.24 -12.43
N VAL A 124 -10.22 -7.09 -11.61
CA VAL A 124 -9.52 -8.19 -10.94
C VAL A 124 -10.04 -9.53 -11.44
N THR A 125 -9.27 -10.58 -11.28
CA THR A 125 -9.64 -11.94 -11.71
C THR A 125 -9.80 -12.91 -10.53
N THR A 126 -10.64 -13.93 -10.69
CA THR A 126 -10.64 -15.07 -9.76
C THR A 126 -9.34 -15.88 -9.87
N GLY A 127 -8.97 -16.56 -8.78
CA GLY A 127 -7.76 -17.36 -8.71
C GLY A 127 -7.67 -18.47 -9.76
N ASN A 128 -6.43 -18.80 -10.13
CA ASN A 128 -6.07 -19.91 -11.02
C ASN A 128 -6.28 -21.28 -10.39
#